data_AF-A0A8T1RZ93-F1
#
_entry.id   AF-A0A8T1RZ93-F1
#
_cell.length_a   1.000
_cell.length_b   1.000
_cell.length_c   1.000
_cell.angle_alpha   90.00
_cell.angle_beta   90.00
_cell.angle_gamma   90.00
#
_symmetry.space_group_name_H-M   'P 1'
#
loop_
_entity.id
_entity.type
_entity.pdbx_description
1 polymer ?
#
loop_
_entity_poly.entity_id
_entity_poly.type
_entity_poly.pdbx_seq_one_letter_code
_entity_poly.pdbx_strand_id
1 'polypeptide(L)'
;GPGPGPAKEERAGGAAGCIWPYLVRRPKLQLSVYTTTRSNIGAENNIDLILNVEDFDIESRFERTVNVSVPKKTRNNGTLYAYIFLHHAGILPWHDGKQVHIVSPLTTYMVPKPEEVNLITGESTTQQIEAEKKQTNALDEPVSHWRSRLTLNVMVEDFVFDGSSLPADVHRYMKMVQLGKTVHYLPILFIDQLSNRVKDLMIINRSTTELPLTVSYDKISLGKLRFWIHMQDAVFSLQQFGMFTFSQ
;
A
#
# COMPACT_ATOMS: atom_id res chain seq x y z
N GLY A 1 50.23 28.48 38.53
CA GLY A 1 48.93 27.82 38.75
C GLY A 1 48.40 27.36 37.42
N PRO A 2 48.09 26.07 37.25
CA PRO A 2 47.48 25.57 36.02
C PRO A 2 45.97 25.82 36.08
N GLY A 3 45.42 26.44 35.04
CA GLY A 3 43.98 26.67 34.92
C GLY A 3 43.20 25.36 34.72
N PRO A 4 41.93 25.29 35.13
CA PRO A 4 41.12 24.09 34.94
C PRO A 4 40.75 23.97 33.45
N GLY A 5 41.06 22.82 32.85
CA GLY A 5 40.60 22.46 31.52
C GLY A 5 39.07 22.28 31.50
N PRO A 6 38.42 22.44 30.34
CA PRO A 6 36.97 22.29 30.24
C PRO A 6 36.56 20.85 30.56
N ALA A 7 35.60 20.73 31.47
CA ALA A 7 34.93 19.49 31.79
C ALA A 7 34.37 18.87 30.51
N LYS A 8 34.75 17.62 30.22
CA LYS A 8 33.99 16.75 29.33
C LYS A 8 32.64 16.54 29.99
N GLU A 9 31.63 17.28 29.56
CA GLU A 9 30.25 16.96 29.86
C GLU A 9 29.92 15.67 29.12
N GLU A 10 29.97 14.60 29.92
CA GLU A 10 29.54 13.25 29.63
C GLU A 10 28.15 13.33 28.99
N ARG A 11 28.07 12.99 27.69
CA ARG A 11 26.79 12.78 27.02
C ARG A 11 26.06 11.70 27.84
N ALA A 12 25.13 12.12 28.67
CA ALA A 12 24.17 11.25 29.30
C ALA A 12 23.54 10.41 28.19
N GLY A 13 23.88 9.11 28.17
CA GLY A 13 23.19 8.13 27.35
C GLY A 13 21.71 8.26 27.66
N GLY A 14 20.93 8.74 26.67
CA GLY A 14 19.50 8.95 26.83
C GLY A 14 18.87 7.64 27.28
N ALA A 15 18.25 7.65 28.46
CA ALA A 15 17.46 6.52 28.93
C ALA A 15 16.48 6.14 27.82
N ALA A 16 16.65 4.94 27.28
CA ALA A 16 15.82 4.41 26.22
C ALA A 16 14.37 4.32 26.72
N GLY A 17 13.53 5.26 26.28
CA GLY A 17 12.15 5.35 26.72
C GLY A 17 11.31 4.22 26.13
N CYS A 18 10.39 3.66 26.91
CA CYS A 18 9.37 2.75 26.39
C CYS A 18 8.46 3.50 25.40
N ILE A 19 8.13 2.83 24.29
CA ILE A 19 7.26 3.33 23.23
C ILE A 19 5.93 2.59 23.33
N TRP A 20 4.87 3.33 23.60
CA TRP A 20 3.54 2.79 23.89
C TRP A 20 2.65 2.75 22.64
N PRO A 21 1.72 1.78 22.53
CA PRO A 21 0.75 1.79 21.43
C PRO A 21 -0.24 2.95 21.61
N TYR A 22 -0.52 3.69 20.54
CA TYR A 22 -1.59 4.71 20.56
C TYR A 22 -2.98 4.09 20.77
N LEU A 23 -3.18 2.85 20.30
CA LEU A 23 -4.46 2.14 20.36
C LEU A 23 -4.93 1.81 21.78
N VAL A 24 -4.01 1.67 22.74
CA VAL A 24 -4.34 1.46 24.17
C VAL A 24 -5.26 2.56 24.71
N ARG A 25 -5.19 3.77 24.14
CA ARG A 25 -6.05 4.90 24.52
C ARG A 25 -7.49 4.80 23.97
N ARG A 26 -7.79 3.76 23.18
CA ARG A 26 -9.06 3.56 22.48
C ARG A 26 -9.55 4.83 21.77
N PRO A 27 -8.74 5.39 20.85
CA PRO A 27 -9.16 6.53 20.07
C PRO A 27 -10.35 6.14 19.18
N LYS A 28 -11.28 7.07 18.96
CA LYS A 28 -12.27 6.93 17.88
C LYS A 28 -11.55 7.11 16.55
N LEU A 29 -11.52 6.06 15.72
CA LEU A 29 -10.86 6.07 14.44
C LEU A 29 -11.87 6.02 13.30
N GLN A 30 -11.45 6.58 12.18
CA GLN A 30 -12.15 6.60 10.91
C GLN A 30 -11.16 6.17 9.81
N LEU A 31 -11.64 5.34 8.89
CA LEU A 31 -10.87 4.89 7.73
C LEU A 31 -11.44 5.53 6.46
N SER A 32 -10.61 6.31 5.77
CA SER A 32 -10.99 7.01 4.55
C SER A 32 -10.10 6.59 3.39
N VAL A 33 -10.69 6.20 2.26
CA VAL A 33 -9.99 5.85 1.03
C VAL A 33 -10.31 6.87 -0.04
N TYR A 34 -9.28 7.51 -0.56
CA TYR A 34 -9.36 8.48 -1.64
C TYR A 34 -8.64 7.95 -2.88
N THR A 35 -9.04 8.43 -4.05
CA THR A 35 -8.34 8.18 -5.31
C THR A 35 -7.81 9.45 -5.92
N THR A 36 -6.63 9.38 -6.52
CA THR A 36 -6.03 10.51 -7.23
C THR A 36 -5.11 10.04 -8.35
N THR A 37 -4.94 10.88 -9.38
CA THR A 37 -3.95 10.64 -10.44
C THR A 37 -2.56 11.20 -10.10
N ARG A 38 -2.37 11.77 -8.90
CA ARG A 38 -1.10 12.36 -8.48
C ARG A 38 -0.36 11.43 -7.52
N SER A 39 0.96 11.37 -7.67
CA SER A 39 1.84 10.60 -6.78
C SER A 39 2.05 11.25 -5.41
N ASN A 40 1.80 12.55 -5.27
CA ASN A 40 1.86 13.27 -4.01
C ASN A 40 0.62 14.15 -3.85
N ILE A 41 0.07 14.14 -2.65
CA ILE A 41 -1.07 14.91 -2.20
C ILE A 41 -0.56 16.03 -1.29
N GLY A 42 -0.57 17.28 -1.79
CA GLY A 42 -0.15 18.46 -1.01
C GLY A 42 -1.32 19.23 -0.37
N ALA A 43 -2.49 19.26 -1.02
CA ALA A 43 -3.73 19.87 -0.56
C ALA A 43 -4.92 19.15 -1.22
N GLU A 44 -6.14 19.31 -0.68
CA GLU A 44 -7.41 18.63 -1.05
C GLU A 44 -7.81 18.66 -2.55
N ASN A 45 -6.98 19.27 -3.40
CA ASN A 45 -7.26 19.43 -4.82
C ASN A 45 -6.97 18.14 -5.60
N ASN A 46 -7.98 17.64 -6.31
CA ASN A 46 -7.94 16.46 -7.19
C ASN A 46 -7.85 15.11 -6.47
N ILE A 47 -8.61 14.97 -5.39
CA ILE A 47 -8.83 13.71 -4.68
C ILE A 47 -10.33 13.40 -4.66
N ASP A 48 -10.69 12.16 -4.93
CA ASP A 48 -12.07 11.69 -4.88
C ASP A 48 -12.20 10.71 -3.72
N LEU A 49 -13.11 10.98 -2.77
CA LEU A 49 -13.41 10.05 -1.68
C LEU A 49 -14.24 8.89 -2.22
N ILE A 50 -13.74 7.66 -2.12
CA ILE A 50 -14.41 6.47 -2.64
C ILE A 50 -14.98 5.56 -1.55
N LEU A 51 -14.42 5.62 -0.33
CA LEU A 51 -14.90 4.86 0.82
C LEU A 51 -14.62 5.63 2.10
N ASN A 52 -15.63 5.72 2.96
CA ASN A 52 -15.50 6.26 4.30
C ASN A 52 -16.12 5.27 5.30
N VAL A 53 -15.39 4.95 6.36
CA VAL A 53 -15.84 4.12 7.49
C VAL A 53 -15.70 4.94 8.75
N GLU A 54 -16.79 5.60 9.15
CA GLU A 54 -16.82 6.59 10.24
C GLU A 54 -16.52 6.00 11.61
N ASP A 55 -17.21 4.93 11.99
CA ASP A 55 -16.96 4.17 13.22
C ASP A 55 -16.09 2.94 12.90
N PHE A 56 -14.83 3.18 12.58
CA PHE A 56 -13.91 2.10 12.24
C PHE A 56 -13.53 1.29 13.49
N ASP A 57 -14.17 0.13 13.64
CA ASP A 57 -13.80 -0.87 14.63
C ASP A 57 -12.61 -1.70 14.13
N ILE A 58 -11.48 -1.50 14.80
CA ILE A 58 -10.20 -2.12 14.50
C ILE A 58 -10.24 -3.65 14.70
N GLU A 59 -11.13 -4.15 15.56
CA GLU A 59 -11.26 -5.58 15.82
C GLU A 59 -12.11 -6.32 14.78
N SER A 60 -12.97 -5.59 14.07
CA SER A 60 -13.97 -6.15 13.17
C SER A 60 -13.48 -6.11 11.72
N ARG A 61 -13.29 -7.30 11.14
CA ARG A 61 -13.02 -7.45 9.69
C ARG A 61 -14.21 -6.99 8.86
N PHE A 62 -13.96 -6.43 7.68
CA PHE A 62 -15.00 -6.13 6.71
C PHE A 62 -14.53 -6.28 5.27
N GLU A 63 -15.48 -6.36 4.35
CA GLU A 63 -15.25 -6.29 2.91
C GLU A 63 -16.35 -5.42 2.29
N ARG A 64 -15.97 -4.45 1.46
CA ARG A 64 -16.88 -3.52 0.80
C ARG A 64 -16.45 -3.29 -0.64
N THR A 65 -17.39 -3.42 -1.56
CA THR A 65 -17.15 -3.09 -2.97
C THR A 65 -17.70 -1.70 -3.28
N VAL A 66 -16.88 -0.85 -3.88
CA VAL A 66 -17.23 0.52 -4.28
C VAL A 66 -16.91 0.72 -5.76
N ASN A 67 -17.70 1.52 -6.45
CA ASN A 67 -17.41 1.89 -7.84
C ASN A 67 -16.50 3.11 -7.86
N VAL A 68 -15.37 2.98 -8.53
CA VAL A 68 -14.35 4.01 -8.63
C VAL A 68 -14.41 4.63 -10.02
N SER A 69 -14.58 5.95 -10.07
CA SER A 69 -14.48 6.71 -11.32
C SER A 69 -13.04 6.67 -11.83
N VAL A 70 -12.88 6.35 -13.11
CA VAL A 70 -11.58 6.26 -13.80
C VAL A 70 -11.35 7.55 -14.57
N PRO A 71 -10.42 8.43 -14.12
CA PRO A 71 -10.15 9.69 -14.78
C PRO A 71 -9.65 9.49 -16.22
N LYS A 72 -9.90 10.46 -17.10
CA LYS A 72 -9.40 10.42 -18.49
C LYS A 72 -7.89 10.21 -18.57
N LYS A 73 -7.13 10.77 -17.62
CA LYS A 73 -5.68 10.57 -17.52
C LYS A 73 -5.35 9.09 -17.31
N THR A 74 -6.08 8.40 -16.44
CA THR A 74 -5.88 6.97 -16.18
C THR A 74 -6.23 6.11 -17.39
N ARG A 75 -7.31 6.46 -18.12
CA ARG A 75 -7.68 5.80 -19.39
C ARG A 75 -6.63 5.98 -20.50
N ASN A 76 -5.85 7.06 -20.42
CA ASN A 76 -4.76 7.37 -21.35
C ASN A 76 -3.41 6.96 -20.76
N ASN A 77 -3.32 5.75 -20.19
CA ASN A 77 -2.10 5.19 -19.61
C ASN A 77 -1.52 6.05 -18.47
N GLY A 78 -2.40 6.51 -17.57
CA GLY A 78 -2.02 7.19 -16.33
C GLY A 78 -2.23 6.29 -15.12
N THR A 79 -1.39 6.42 -14.09
CA THR A 79 -1.58 5.65 -12.85
C THR A 79 -2.65 6.28 -11.97
N LEU A 80 -3.61 5.47 -11.49
CA LEU A 80 -4.51 5.86 -10.42
C LEU A 80 -3.97 5.34 -9.08
N TYR A 81 -3.87 6.22 -8.09
CA TYR A 81 -3.42 5.89 -6.75
C TYR A 81 -4.60 5.90 -5.79
N ALA A 82 -4.67 4.89 -4.91
CA ALA A 82 -5.48 4.91 -3.71
C ALA A 82 -4.64 5.46 -2.55
N TYR A 83 -5.17 6.47 -1.87
CA TYR A 83 -4.66 6.96 -0.60
C TYR A 83 -5.59 6.50 0.51
N ILE A 84 -5.04 5.70 1.41
CA ILE A 84 -5.78 5.14 2.54
C ILE A 84 -5.31 5.90 3.77
N PHE A 85 -6.24 6.53 4.48
CA PHE A 85 -5.98 7.24 5.72
C PHE A 85 -6.69 6.54 6.87
N LEU A 86 -5.95 6.37 7.96
CA LEU A 86 -6.48 6.07 9.28
C LEU A 86 -6.27 7.30 10.15
N HIS A 87 -7.36 7.90 10.62
CA HIS A 87 -7.34 9.18 11.32
C HIS A 87 -8.41 9.22 12.41
N HIS A 88 -8.41 10.28 13.22
CA HIS A 88 -9.42 10.48 14.24
C HIS A 88 -10.79 10.76 13.61
N ALA A 89 -11.84 10.15 14.17
CA ALA A 89 -13.20 10.33 13.69
C ALA A 89 -13.64 11.79 13.79
N GLY A 90 -14.29 12.29 12.73
CA GLY A 90 -14.81 13.66 12.65
C GLY A 90 -13.76 14.74 12.31
N ILE A 91 -12.51 14.35 12.07
CA ILE A 91 -11.45 15.27 11.60
C ILE A 91 -11.02 14.80 10.20
N LEU A 92 -10.92 15.73 9.25
CA LEU A 92 -10.40 15.40 7.93
C LEU A 92 -8.93 14.93 8.02
N PRO A 93 -8.49 13.94 7.23
CA PRO A 93 -7.15 13.36 7.35
C PRO A 93 -6.01 14.39 7.31
N TRP A 94 -6.18 15.44 6.52
CA TRP A 94 -5.25 16.56 6.28
C TRP A 94 -5.05 17.46 7.49
N HIS A 95 -6.04 17.50 8.38
CA HIS A 95 -6.04 18.30 9.60
C HIS A 95 -5.68 17.47 10.84
N ASP A 96 -5.54 16.15 10.70
CA ASP A 96 -5.16 15.27 11.81
C ASP A 96 -3.64 15.04 11.85
N GLY A 97 -2.97 15.66 12.82
CA GLY A 97 -1.53 15.42 13.06
C GLY A 97 -1.19 13.96 13.41
N LYS A 98 -2.18 13.19 13.87
CA LYS A 98 -2.07 11.78 14.26
C LYS A 98 -2.62 10.82 13.20
N GLN A 99 -2.81 11.29 11.97
CA GLN A 99 -3.15 10.40 10.85
C GLN A 99 -1.98 9.49 10.48
N VAL A 100 -2.33 8.30 10.01
CA VAL A 100 -1.43 7.38 9.30
C VAL A 100 -1.99 7.18 7.91
N HIS A 101 -1.13 7.19 6.91
CA HIS A 101 -1.55 6.95 5.53
C HIS A 101 -0.61 6.02 4.81
N ILE A 102 -1.17 5.34 3.81
CA ILE A 102 -0.43 4.53 2.85
C ILE A 102 -1.00 4.79 1.45
N VAL A 103 -0.13 4.68 0.46
CA VAL A 103 -0.46 4.89 -0.96
C VAL A 103 -0.27 3.59 -1.71
N SER A 104 -1.22 3.22 -2.55
CA SER A 104 -1.10 2.06 -3.44
C SER A 104 -1.58 2.37 -4.85
N PRO A 105 -0.83 1.97 -5.89
CA PRO A 105 -1.32 2.06 -7.26
C PRO A 105 -2.44 1.04 -7.47
N LEU A 106 -3.59 1.52 -7.95
CA LEU A 106 -4.73 0.72 -8.38
C LEU A 106 -4.58 0.22 -9.83
N THR A 107 -3.62 0.75 -10.56
CA THR A 107 -3.34 0.36 -11.94
C THR A 107 -1.92 -0.16 -12.09
N THR A 108 -1.74 -1.18 -12.92
CA THR A 108 -0.42 -1.75 -13.25
C THR A 108 -0.29 -1.93 -14.76
N TYR A 109 0.91 -1.74 -15.30
CA TYR A 109 1.18 -1.91 -16.72
C TYR A 109 1.80 -3.27 -16.93
N MET A 110 1.17 -4.07 -17.77
CA MET A 110 1.69 -5.38 -18.15
C MET A 110 1.51 -5.54 -19.65
N VAL A 111 2.54 -6.06 -20.32
CA VAL A 111 2.38 -6.55 -21.69
C VAL A 111 1.43 -7.74 -21.59
N PRO A 112 0.33 -7.77 -22.36
CA PRO A 112 -0.57 -8.91 -22.39
C PRO A 112 0.24 -10.17 -22.64
N LYS A 113 0.22 -11.12 -21.70
CA LYS A 113 0.72 -12.46 -22.02
C LYS A 113 -0.26 -13.05 -23.04
N PRO A 114 0.21 -13.56 -24.19
CA PRO A 114 -0.69 -14.25 -25.11
C PRO A 114 -1.39 -15.36 -24.33
N GLU A 115 -2.69 -15.53 -24.58
CA GLU A 115 -3.43 -16.66 -24.01
C GLU A 115 -2.67 -17.95 -24.33
N GLU A 116 -2.42 -18.77 -23.30
CA GLU A 116 -1.76 -20.06 -23.50
C GLU A 116 -2.64 -20.91 -24.40
N VAL A 117 -2.29 -20.96 -25.68
CA VAL A 117 -2.97 -21.79 -26.66
C VAL A 117 -2.78 -23.24 -26.22
N ASN A 118 -3.86 -23.91 -25.81
CA ASN A 118 -3.83 -25.32 -25.48
C ASN A 118 -3.51 -26.14 -26.74
N LEU A 119 -2.24 -26.49 -26.93
CA LEU A 119 -1.75 -27.28 -28.08
C LEU A 119 -2.19 -28.76 -28.09
N ILE A 120 -3.15 -29.16 -27.26
CA ILE A 120 -3.57 -30.57 -27.12
C ILE A 120 -4.66 -30.97 -28.14
N THR A 121 -5.37 -30.02 -28.76
CA THR A 121 -6.32 -30.32 -29.83
C THR A 121 -5.69 -30.04 -31.19
N GLY A 122 -4.98 -31.04 -31.71
CA GLY A 122 -4.42 -31.03 -33.05
C GLY A 122 -5.48 -31.17 -34.13
N GLU A 123 -6.07 -30.05 -34.56
CA GLU A 123 -6.72 -29.98 -35.87
C GLU A 123 -6.14 -28.82 -36.68
N SER A 124 -5.53 -29.20 -37.79
CA SER A 124 -4.97 -28.36 -38.84
C SER A 124 -6.04 -27.51 -39.50
N THR A 125 -5.70 -26.29 -39.93
CA THR A 125 -5.88 -25.78 -41.31
C THR A 125 -5.47 -24.30 -41.40
N THR A 126 -4.21 -24.07 -41.76
CA THR A 126 -3.66 -23.19 -42.82
C THR A 126 -4.39 -21.91 -43.31
N GLN A 127 -5.27 -21.27 -42.54
CA GLN A 127 -5.91 -19.99 -42.93
C GLN A 127 -5.78 -18.85 -41.90
N GLN A 128 -5.09 -19.05 -40.77
CA GLN A 128 -5.01 -18.04 -39.70
C GLN A 128 -3.77 -17.12 -39.78
N ILE A 129 -2.79 -17.43 -40.63
CA ILE A 129 -1.48 -16.75 -40.65
C ILE A 129 -1.57 -15.28 -41.16
N GLU A 130 -2.59 -14.91 -41.94
CA GLU A 130 -2.78 -13.52 -42.40
C GLU A 130 -3.61 -12.65 -41.46
N ALA A 131 -4.45 -13.23 -40.59
CA ALA A 131 -5.15 -12.49 -39.54
C ALA A 131 -4.23 -12.22 -38.34
N GLU A 132 -3.29 -13.12 -38.05
CA GLU A 132 -2.35 -12.99 -36.94
C GLU A 132 -1.37 -11.82 -37.14
N LYS A 133 -0.92 -11.52 -38.37
CA LYS A 133 0.02 -10.41 -38.63
C LYS A 133 -0.54 -9.00 -38.38
N LYS A 134 -1.87 -8.83 -38.35
CA LYS A 134 -2.50 -7.56 -37.97
C LYS A 134 -2.80 -7.47 -36.46
N GLN A 135 -2.89 -8.61 -35.77
CA GLN A 135 -3.08 -8.67 -34.31
C GLN A 135 -1.76 -8.65 -33.53
N THR A 136 -0.65 -9.13 -34.11
CA THR A 136 0.67 -9.11 -33.46
C THR A 136 1.18 -7.71 -33.14
N ASN A 137 0.79 -6.68 -33.92
CA ASN A 137 1.21 -5.30 -33.66
C ASN A 137 0.42 -4.62 -32.53
N ALA A 138 -0.71 -5.19 -32.09
CA ALA A 138 -1.55 -4.64 -31.03
C ALA A 138 -1.31 -5.31 -29.66
N LEU A 139 -0.64 -6.47 -29.63
CA LEU A 139 -0.33 -7.23 -28.42
C LEU A 139 0.99 -6.81 -27.75
N ASP A 140 1.80 -5.99 -28.42
CA ASP A 140 3.10 -5.51 -27.93
C ASP A 140 2.99 -4.14 -27.22
N GLU A 141 1.81 -3.51 -27.23
CA GLU A 141 1.59 -2.25 -26.51
C GLU A 141 1.22 -2.55 -25.05
N PRO A 142 1.94 -1.99 -24.05
CA PRO A 142 1.63 -2.21 -22.64
C PRO A 142 0.20 -1.77 -22.31
N VAL A 143 -0.63 -2.70 -21.83
CA VAL A 143 -2.03 -2.41 -21.47
C VAL A 143 -2.13 -2.08 -19.99
N SER A 144 -2.93 -1.07 -19.68
CA SER A 144 -3.26 -0.70 -18.30
C SER A 144 -4.23 -1.71 -17.70
N HIS A 145 -3.84 -2.34 -16.60
CA HIS A 145 -4.66 -3.29 -15.85
C HIS A 145 -5.11 -2.67 -14.53
N TRP A 146 -6.36 -2.91 -14.17
CA TRP A 146 -7.02 -2.49 -12.95
C TRP A 146 -6.90 -3.55 -11.87
N ARG A 147 -6.50 -3.15 -10.67
CA ARG A 147 -6.50 -4.00 -9.48
C ARG A 147 -7.85 -3.85 -8.79
N SER A 148 -8.68 -4.88 -8.93
CA SER A 148 -10.04 -4.90 -8.39
C SER A 148 -10.12 -5.11 -6.88
N ARG A 149 -9.00 -5.40 -6.21
CA ARG A 149 -8.96 -5.71 -4.78
C ARG A 149 -7.88 -4.90 -4.06
N LEU A 150 -8.25 -4.37 -2.90
CA LEU A 150 -7.38 -3.66 -1.98
C LEU A 150 -7.52 -4.31 -0.60
N THR A 151 -6.49 -5.04 -0.17
CA THR A 151 -6.47 -5.74 1.12
C THR A 151 -5.68 -4.92 2.14
N LEU A 152 -6.39 -4.34 3.10
CA LEU A 152 -5.87 -3.49 4.15
C LEU A 152 -5.69 -4.29 5.43
N ASN A 153 -4.63 -4.00 6.16
CA ASN A 153 -4.41 -4.61 7.45
C ASN A 153 -3.82 -3.61 8.44
N VAL A 154 -4.26 -3.71 9.69
CA VAL A 154 -3.77 -2.87 10.80
C VAL A 154 -3.19 -3.77 11.88
N MET A 155 -2.03 -3.40 12.43
CA MET A 155 -1.48 -4.04 13.63
C MET A 155 -2.23 -3.52 14.86
N VAL A 156 -2.86 -4.43 15.59
CA VAL A 156 -3.77 -4.10 16.70
C VAL A 156 -3.25 -4.53 18.07
N GLU A 157 -2.09 -5.21 18.11
CA GLU A 157 -1.53 -5.73 19.35
C GLU A 157 -0.99 -4.60 20.24
N ASP A 158 -1.32 -4.69 21.53
CA ASP A 158 -0.83 -3.79 22.58
C ASP A 158 0.61 -4.16 22.99
N PHE A 159 1.55 -4.02 22.05
CA PHE A 159 2.96 -4.30 22.30
C PHE A 159 3.72 -3.03 22.69
N VAL A 160 4.43 -3.06 23.82
CA VAL A 160 5.30 -1.95 24.25
C VAL A 160 6.71 -2.20 23.76
N PHE A 161 7.24 -1.31 22.94
CA PHE A 161 8.61 -1.43 22.44
C PHE A 161 9.59 -0.74 23.39
N ASP A 162 10.75 -1.36 23.58
CA ASP A 162 11.90 -0.67 24.16
C ASP A 162 12.56 0.18 23.07
N GLY A 163 12.71 1.48 23.32
CA GLY A 163 13.33 2.41 22.38
C GLY A 163 14.79 2.06 22.04
N SER A 164 15.49 1.28 22.86
CA SER A 164 16.87 0.84 22.59
C SER A 164 16.94 -0.39 21.69
N SER A 165 15.91 -1.23 21.69
CA SER A 165 15.91 -2.52 21.01
C SER A 165 14.82 -2.62 19.94
N LEU A 166 14.39 -1.48 19.40
CA LEU A 166 13.34 -1.45 18.38
C LEU A 166 13.85 -2.06 17.07
N PRO A 167 13.23 -3.16 16.57
CA PRO A 167 13.67 -3.78 15.33
C PRO A 167 13.51 -2.84 14.12
N ALA A 168 14.56 -2.75 13.29
CA ALA A 168 14.60 -1.82 12.16
C ALA A 168 13.53 -2.10 11.08
N ASP A 169 13.12 -3.38 10.94
CA ASP A 169 12.05 -3.84 10.07
C ASP A 169 10.70 -3.21 10.44
N VAL A 170 10.42 -3.04 11.73
CA VAL A 170 9.18 -2.44 12.22
C VAL A 170 9.30 -0.92 12.28
N HIS A 171 10.46 -0.40 12.70
CA HIS A 171 10.72 1.03 12.84
C HIS A 171 10.38 1.82 11.57
N ARG A 172 10.68 1.27 10.38
CA ARG A 172 10.42 1.94 9.09
C ARG A 172 8.93 2.17 8.77
N TYR A 173 8.03 1.45 9.44
CA TYR A 173 6.57 1.61 9.30
C TYR A 173 5.91 2.32 10.48
N MET A 174 6.68 2.63 11.52
CA MET A 174 6.18 3.31 12.70
C MET A 174 6.22 4.82 12.54
N LYS A 175 5.10 5.46 12.86
CA LYS A 175 5.05 6.91 13.08
C LYS A 175 4.96 7.16 14.58
N MET A 176 6.00 7.78 15.14
CA MET A 176 6.05 8.10 16.56
C MET A 176 5.45 9.48 16.83
N VAL A 177 4.73 9.61 17.94
CA VAL A 177 4.16 10.86 18.44
C VAL A 177 4.45 11.00 19.92
N GLN A 178 4.88 12.21 20.33
CA GLN A 178 5.08 12.52 21.73
C GLN A 178 3.74 12.95 22.34
N LEU A 179 3.27 12.22 23.36
CA LEU A 179 2.08 12.57 24.12
C LEU A 179 2.47 12.85 25.57
N GLY A 180 2.64 14.13 25.89
CA GLY A 180 3.15 14.56 27.20
C GLY A 180 4.58 14.09 27.43
N LYS A 181 4.79 13.25 28.46
CA LYS A 181 6.11 12.69 28.81
C LYS A 181 6.42 11.34 28.15
N THR A 182 5.44 10.76 27.46
CA THR A 182 5.53 9.39 26.90
C THR A 182 5.52 9.40 25.38
N VAL A 183 6.38 8.59 24.76
CA VAL A 183 6.41 8.34 23.32
C VAL A 183 5.37 7.28 22.97
N HIS A 184 4.59 7.52 21.91
CA HIS A 184 3.65 6.53 21.38
C HIS A 184 3.92 6.25 19.91
N TYR A 185 3.66 5.04 19.45
CA TYR A 185 3.58 4.73 18.02
C TYR A 185 2.12 4.72 17.57
N LEU A 186 1.85 5.35 16.43
CA LEU A 186 0.55 5.30 15.77
C LEU A 186 0.30 3.91 15.14
N PRO A 187 -0.96 3.55 14.83
CA PRO A 187 -1.27 2.24 14.28
C PRO A 187 -0.50 1.96 12.99
N ILE A 188 0.02 0.75 12.84
CA ILE A 188 0.75 0.36 11.65
C ILE A 188 -0.24 -0.18 10.62
N LEU A 189 -0.50 0.63 9.60
CA LEU A 189 -1.34 0.29 8.45
C LEU A 189 -0.45 -0.22 7.30
N PHE A 190 -0.80 -1.35 6.72
CA PHE A 190 -0.13 -1.86 5.52
C PHE A 190 -1.12 -2.48 4.53
N ILE A 191 -0.66 -2.63 3.29
CA ILE A 191 -1.42 -3.23 2.20
C ILE A 191 -0.80 -4.58 1.90
N ASP A 192 -1.63 -5.61 1.94
CA ASP A 192 -1.24 -6.95 1.52
C ASP A 192 -1.20 -6.96 -0.03
N GLN A 193 0.00 -6.76 -0.57
CA GLN A 193 0.23 -6.76 -2.01
C GLN A 193 0.40 -8.16 -2.60
N LEU A 194 0.84 -9.15 -1.81
CA LEU A 194 1.10 -10.51 -2.31
C LEU A 194 -0.18 -11.36 -2.40
N SER A 195 -1.26 -10.99 -1.71
CA SER A 195 -2.58 -11.61 -1.87
C SER A 195 -3.26 -11.24 -3.18
N ASN A 196 -2.83 -10.16 -3.85
CA ASN A 196 -3.40 -9.74 -5.13
C ASN A 196 -3.02 -10.74 -6.23
N ARG A 197 -4.01 -11.47 -6.75
CA ARG A 197 -3.78 -12.44 -7.81
C ARG A 197 -3.78 -11.73 -9.16
N VAL A 198 -2.95 -12.21 -10.09
CA VAL A 198 -2.96 -11.76 -11.50
C VAL A 198 -4.35 -11.93 -12.13
N LYS A 199 -5.12 -12.93 -11.67
CA LYS A 199 -6.50 -13.20 -12.14
C LYS A 199 -7.49 -12.10 -11.78
N ASP A 200 -7.19 -11.28 -10.78
CA ASP A 200 -8.08 -10.20 -10.32
C ASP A 200 -7.83 -8.89 -11.09
N LEU A 201 -6.92 -8.93 -12.09
CA LEU A 201 -6.61 -7.82 -12.96
C LEU A 201 -7.66 -7.70 -14.08
N MET A 202 -8.29 -6.53 -14.19
CA MET A 202 -9.22 -6.23 -15.28
C MET A 202 -8.56 -5.30 -16.30
N ILE A 203 -8.73 -5.55 -17.59
CA ILE A 203 -8.21 -4.66 -18.63
C ILE A 203 -8.97 -3.33 -18.62
N ILE A 204 -8.24 -2.22 -18.58
CA ILE A 204 -8.83 -0.88 -18.66
C ILE A 204 -8.93 -0.47 -20.12
N ASN A 205 -10.15 -0.44 -20.64
CA ASN A 205 -10.43 0.14 -21.95
C ASN A 205 -10.62 1.66 -21.85
N ARG A 206 -10.37 2.39 -22.96
CA ARG A 206 -10.54 3.87 -23.03
C ARG A 206 -11.98 4.34 -22.75
N SER A 207 -12.97 3.48 -22.98
CA SER A 207 -14.39 3.74 -22.70
C SER A 207 -14.80 3.49 -21.25
N THR A 208 -13.95 2.84 -20.45
CA THR A 208 -14.29 2.46 -19.07
C THR A 208 -14.28 3.69 -18.15
N THR A 209 -15.46 4.11 -17.70
CA THR A 209 -15.60 5.28 -16.83
C THR A 209 -15.62 4.93 -15.35
N GLU A 210 -16.07 3.73 -15.00
CA GLU A 210 -16.17 3.25 -13.62
C GLU A 210 -15.71 1.81 -13.54
N LEU A 211 -15.01 1.47 -12.45
CA LEU A 211 -14.53 0.13 -12.17
C LEU A 211 -14.79 -0.25 -10.70
N PRO A 212 -15.20 -1.49 -10.41
CA PRO A 212 -15.40 -1.92 -9.04
C PRO A 212 -14.05 -2.12 -8.33
N LEU A 213 -13.97 -1.64 -7.10
CA LEU A 213 -12.88 -1.86 -6.16
C LEU A 213 -13.44 -2.50 -4.89
N THR A 214 -12.95 -3.69 -4.58
CA THR A 214 -13.26 -4.38 -3.32
C THR A 214 -12.19 -4.06 -2.29
N VAL A 215 -12.56 -3.28 -1.29
CA VAL A 215 -11.72 -2.95 -0.13
C VAL A 215 -12.03 -3.93 0.99
N SER A 216 -11.04 -4.70 1.39
CA SER A 216 -11.13 -5.63 2.52
C SER A 216 -10.20 -5.19 3.64
N TYR A 217 -10.62 -5.39 4.88
CA TYR A 217 -9.87 -5.06 6.07
C TYR A 217 -9.82 -6.26 7.02
N ASP A 218 -8.64 -6.55 7.56
CA ASP A 218 -8.44 -7.47 8.67
C ASP A 218 -7.36 -6.97 9.63
N LYS A 219 -7.35 -7.51 10.85
CA LYS A 219 -6.29 -7.23 11.82
C LYS A 219 -5.10 -8.16 11.62
N ILE A 220 -3.90 -7.67 11.96
CA ILE A 220 -2.68 -8.49 11.99
C ILE A 220 -2.01 -8.46 13.36
N SER A 221 -1.41 -9.59 13.73
CA SER A 221 -0.46 -9.70 14.84
C SER A 221 0.93 -9.15 14.46
N LEU A 222 1.74 -8.70 15.42
CA LEU A 222 3.12 -8.24 15.17
C LEU A 222 3.97 -9.33 14.50
N GLY A 223 3.86 -10.59 14.94
CA GLY A 223 4.62 -11.70 14.35
C GLY A 223 4.32 -11.90 12.87
N LYS A 224 3.03 -11.96 12.50
CA LYS A 224 2.62 -12.04 11.09
C LYS A 224 3.02 -10.81 10.29
N LEU A 225 2.96 -9.61 10.87
CA LEU A 225 3.40 -8.38 10.22
C LEU A 225 4.89 -8.45 9.85
N ARG A 226 5.74 -8.84 10.79
CA ARG A 226 7.19 -8.98 10.56
C ARG A 226 7.51 -10.04 9.51
N PHE A 227 6.82 -11.17 9.57
CA PHE A 227 6.92 -12.19 8.53
C PHE A 227 6.56 -11.63 7.14
N TRP A 228 5.45 -10.89 7.07
CA TRP A 228 5.00 -10.23 5.85
C TRP A 228 6.02 -9.24 5.28
N ILE A 229 6.60 -8.42 6.15
CA ILE A 229 7.66 -7.46 5.82
C ILE A 229 8.85 -8.19 5.19
N HIS A 230 9.35 -9.25 5.82
CA HIS A 230 10.48 -10.02 5.30
C HIS A 230 10.15 -10.74 3.99
N MET A 231 8.94 -11.29 3.86
CA MET A 231 8.49 -11.94 2.62
C MET A 231 8.44 -10.95 1.46
N GLN A 232 7.93 -9.74 1.69
CA GLN A 232 7.87 -8.71 0.68
C GLN A 232 9.27 -8.21 0.27
N ASP A 233 10.18 -8.03 1.22
CA ASP A 233 11.57 -7.66 0.93
C ASP A 233 12.28 -8.74 0.11
N ALA A 234 12.04 -10.03 0.41
CA ALA A 234 12.59 -11.14 -0.36
C ALA A 234 12.05 -11.18 -1.80
N VAL A 235 10.74 -11.03 -1.99
CA VAL A 235 10.13 -10.98 -3.33
C VAL A 235 10.66 -9.79 -4.13
N PHE A 236 10.75 -8.61 -3.52
CA PHE A 236 11.31 -7.43 -4.18
C PHE A 236 12.76 -7.65 -4.59
N SER A 237 13.58 -8.23 -3.71
CA SER A 237 14.97 -8.57 -3.99
C SER A 237 15.09 -9.55 -5.16
N LEU A 238 14.27 -10.61 -5.20
CA LEU A 238 14.25 -11.58 -6.30
C LEU A 238 13.86 -10.95 -7.64
N GLN A 239 12.85 -10.07 -7.65
CA GLN A 239 12.47 -9.33 -8.86
C GLN A 239 13.63 -8.45 -9.34
N GLN A 240 14.31 -7.77 -8.43
CA GLN A 240 15.46 -6.93 -8.76
C GLN A 240 16.60 -7.77 -9.37
N PHE A 241 16.96 -8.89 -8.74
CA PHE A 241 17.98 -9.80 -9.24
C PHE A 241 17.61 -10.42 -10.60
N GLY A 242 16.37 -10.87 -10.78
CA GLY A 242 15.88 -11.39 -12.05
C GLY A 242 15.94 -10.35 -13.17
N MET A 243 15.58 -9.09 -12.89
CA MET A 243 15.72 -8.00 -13.86
C MET A 243 17.19 -7.72 -14.24
N PHE A 244 18.13 -7.85 -13.30
CA PHE A 244 19.55 -7.67 -13.60
C PHE A 244 20.14 -8.83 -14.42
N THR A 245 19.66 -10.06 -14.24
CA THR A 245 20.19 -11.23 -14.99
C THR A 245 19.79 -11.28 -16.45
N PHE A 246 18.69 -10.63 -16.86
CA PHE A 246 18.24 -10.57 -18.25
C PHE A 246 18.73 -9.34 -19.02
N SER A 247 19.49 -8.45 -18.37
CA SER A 247 20.05 -7.24 -18.99
C SER A 247 21.55 -7.37 -19.34
N GLN A 248 22.10 -8.58 -19.37
CA GLN A 248 23.49 -8.87 -19.74
C GLN A 248 23.57 -9.72 -21.00
#